data_AF-A0A2U3YJA5-F1
#
_entry.id   AF-A0A2U3YJA5-F1
#
_cell.length_a   1.000
_cell.length_b   1.000
_cell.length_c   1.000
_cell.angle_alpha   90.00
_cell.angle_beta   90.00
_cell.angle_gamma   90.00
#
_symmetry.space_group_name_H-M   'P 1'
#
loop_
_entity.id
_entity.type
_entity.pdbx_description
1 polymer ?
#
loop_
_entity_poly.entity_id
_entity_poly.type
_entity_poly.pdbx_seq_one_letter_code
_entity_poly.pdbx_strand_id
1 'polypeptide(L)'
;MDEESLQTALQTYDAQLQQVELALGAGLDPSELADLRQLQGNLKELIELTEASLVSVRKSKVLAALDGEHPAQDDAEYLAFQKAIAEGVEVPVAPGTELETVPEREAKPEPSGPGQEEEEGEDEEEEWSGRKVNAPYYSSWGTLEYHNAMIVGTEEADDGSMGVRVLYLYPTHKSLKPCPFFLEGKCRFQENCR
;
A
#
# COMPACT_ATOMS: atom_id res chain seq x y z
N MET A 1 -0.16 -21.11 23.52
CA MET A 1 -1.33 -20.41 24.11
C MET A 1 -2.48 -20.69 23.18
N ASP A 2 -3.43 -21.50 23.64
CA ASP A 2 -4.56 -21.92 22.82
C ASP A 2 -5.71 -20.92 22.94
N GLU A 3 -6.50 -20.79 21.88
CA GLU A 3 -7.62 -19.84 21.80
C GLU A 3 -8.63 -20.04 22.95
N GLU A 4 -8.98 -21.29 23.25
CA GLU A 4 -9.92 -21.65 24.32
C GLU A 4 -9.39 -21.31 25.72
N SER A 5 -8.08 -21.46 25.93
CA SER A 5 -7.42 -21.14 27.19
C SER A 5 -7.51 -19.65 27.48
N LEU A 6 -7.25 -18.80 26.47
CA LEU A 6 -7.36 -17.35 26.58
C LEU A 6 -8.81 -16.89 26.81
N GLN A 7 -9.79 -17.51 26.16
CA GLN A 7 -11.21 -17.21 26.39
C GLN A 7 -11.67 -17.56 27.81
N THR A 8 -11.23 -18.70 28.33
CA THR A 8 -11.53 -19.12 29.71
C THR A 8 -10.90 -18.17 30.73
N ALA A 9 -9.67 -17.72 30.46
CA ALA A 9 -8.99 -16.73 31.28
C ALA A 9 -9.75 -15.39 31.30
N LEU A 10 -10.21 -14.90 30.14
CA LEU A 10 -11.01 -13.67 30.06
C LEU A 10 -12.29 -13.76 30.91
N GLN A 11 -13.06 -14.85 30.78
CA GLN A 11 -14.26 -15.05 31.59
C GLN A 11 -13.97 -15.05 33.10
N THR A 12 -12.82 -15.60 33.49
CA THR A 12 -12.38 -15.61 34.89
C THR A 12 -12.03 -14.21 35.37
N TYR A 13 -11.30 -13.43 34.57
CA TYR A 13 -10.92 -12.05 34.91
C TYR A 13 -12.14 -11.12 34.97
N ASP A 14 -13.11 -11.28 34.06
CA ASP A 14 -14.37 -10.54 34.09
C ASP A 14 -15.17 -10.83 35.35
N ALA A 15 -15.27 -12.10 35.76
CA ALA A 15 -15.94 -12.48 37.00
C ALA A 15 -15.25 -11.88 38.23
N GLN A 16 -13.91 -11.89 38.24
CA GLN A 16 -13.12 -11.24 39.29
C GLN A 16 -13.33 -9.72 39.31
N LEU A 17 -13.39 -9.08 38.15
CA LEU A 17 -13.63 -7.64 38.03
C LEU A 17 -15.01 -7.26 38.59
N GLN A 18 -16.06 -8.03 38.25
CA GLN A 18 -17.40 -7.84 38.79
C GLN A 18 -17.41 -7.98 40.32
N GLN A 19 -16.69 -8.96 40.87
CA GLN A 19 -16.57 -9.14 42.31
C GLN A 19 -15.89 -7.95 42.99
N VAL A 20 -14.84 -7.40 42.37
CA VAL A 20 -14.14 -6.21 42.87
C VAL A 20 -15.04 -4.97 42.81
N GLU A 21 -15.83 -4.81 41.76
CA GLU A 21 -16.79 -3.70 41.63
C GLU A 21 -17.91 -3.77 42.66
N LEU A 22 -18.42 -4.98 42.96
CA LEU A 22 -19.37 -5.19 44.05
C LEU A 22 -18.75 -4.85 45.41
N ALA A 23 -17.50 -5.24 45.66
CA ALA A 23 -16.79 -4.92 46.89
C ALA A 23 -16.59 -3.40 47.03
N LEU A 24 -16.21 -2.70 45.95
CA LEU A 24 -16.10 -1.23 45.94
C LEU A 24 -17.41 -0.53 46.30
N GLY A 25 -18.56 -1.13 45.97
CA GLY A 25 -19.90 -0.63 46.33
C GLY A 25 -20.32 -0.91 47.78
N ALA A 26 -19.63 -1.79 48.51
CA ALA A 26 -20.01 -2.23 49.86
C ALA A 26 -19.58 -1.27 50.98
N GLY A 27 -18.84 -0.20 50.67
CA GLY A 27 -18.46 0.83 51.65
C GLY A 27 -17.35 0.41 52.61
N LEU A 28 -16.20 -0.03 52.06
CA LEU A 28 -15.00 -0.43 52.81
C LEU A 28 -14.18 0.77 53.31
N ASP A 29 -13.17 0.48 54.13
CA ASP A 29 -12.21 1.46 54.63
C ASP A 29 -11.41 2.14 53.49
N PRO A 30 -10.97 3.40 53.66
CA PRO A 30 -10.32 4.18 52.58
C PRO A 30 -9.02 3.56 52.06
N SER A 31 -8.29 2.79 52.88
CA SER A 31 -7.10 2.04 52.44
C SER A 31 -7.49 0.87 51.54
N GLU A 32 -8.48 0.07 51.96
CA GLU A 32 -8.97 -1.08 51.20
C GLU A 32 -9.62 -0.64 49.88
N LEU A 33 -10.29 0.52 49.87
CA LEU A 33 -10.81 1.14 48.65
C LEU A 33 -9.70 1.55 47.65
N ALA A 34 -8.54 1.98 48.15
CA ALA A 34 -7.41 2.31 47.28
C ALA A 34 -6.82 1.04 46.64
N ASP A 35 -6.63 -0.01 47.45
CA ASP A 35 -6.12 -1.30 47.00
C ASP A 35 -7.08 -1.96 45.98
N LEU A 36 -8.39 -1.91 46.23
CA LEU A 36 -9.40 -2.43 45.29
C LEU A 36 -9.46 -1.64 43.98
N ARG A 37 -9.27 -0.32 44.00
CA ARG A 37 -9.16 0.48 42.77
C ARG A 37 -7.92 0.12 41.96
N GLN A 38 -6.79 -0.10 42.63
CA GLN A 38 -5.58 -0.57 41.96
C GLN A 38 -5.79 -1.96 41.36
N LEU A 39 -6.41 -2.88 42.10
CA LEU A 39 -6.74 -4.21 41.60
C LEU A 39 -7.69 -4.15 40.39
N GLN A 40 -8.71 -3.27 40.42
CA GLN A 40 -9.60 -3.04 39.29
C GLN A 40 -8.83 -2.56 38.04
N GLY A 41 -7.88 -1.64 38.21
CA GLY A 41 -7.01 -1.18 37.12
C GLY A 41 -6.17 -2.29 36.53
N ASN A 42 -5.48 -3.06 37.39
CA ASN A 42 -4.66 -4.19 36.97
C ASN A 42 -5.48 -5.27 36.24
N LEU A 43 -6.70 -5.56 36.70
CA LEU A 43 -7.59 -6.53 36.05
C LEU A 43 -8.03 -6.05 34.67
N LYS A 44 -8.36 -4.76 34.51
CA LYS A 44 -8.70 -4.18 33.21
C LYS A 44 -7.54 -4.25 32.22
N GLU A 45 -6.33 -3.89 32.66
CA GLU A 45 -5.13 -4.01 31.83
C GLU A 45 -4.86 -5.47 31.43
N LEU A 46 -5.02 -6.42 32.35
CA LEU A 46 -4.83 -7.83 32.07
C LEU A 46 -5.85 -8.35 31.05
N ILE A 47 -7.12 -7.93 31.14
CA ILE A 47 -8.16 -8.25 30.17
C ILE A 47 -7.77 -7.70 28.80
N GLU A 48 -7.40 -6.43 28.69
CA GLU A 48 -6.99 -5.80 27.42
C GLU A 48 -5.81 -6.54 26.76
N LEU A 49 -4.78 -6.88 27.53
CA LEU A 49 -3.62 -7.64 27.03
C LEU A 49 -3.99 -9.06 26.59
N THR A 50 -4.91 -9.70 27.30
CA THR A 50 -5.39 -11.05 26.97
C THR A 50 -6.26 -11.04 25.71
N GLU A 51 -7.12 -10.03 25.55
CA GLU A 51 -7.91 -9.81 24.32
C GLU A 51 -7.02 -9.54 23.12
N ALA A 52 -6.00 -8.69 23.26
CA ALA A 52 -5.03 -8.44 22.20
C ALA A 52 -4.28 -9.72 21.80
N SER A 53 -3.91 -10.55 22.78
CA SER A 53 -3.28 -11.85 22.53
C SER A 53 -4.23 -12.80 21.78
N LEU A 54 -5.51 -12.83 22.16
CA LEU A 54 -6.54 -13.64 21.50
C LEU A 54 -6.74 -13.24 20.03
N VAL A 55 -6.81 -11.93 19.76
CA VAL A 55 -6.90 -11.40 18.39
C VAL A 55 -5.67 -11.79 17.57
N SER A 56 -4.47 -11.71 18.17
CA SER A 56 -3.23 -12.13 17.51
C SER A 56 -3.24 -13.62 17.15
N VAL A 57 -3.72 -14.48 18.04
CA VAL A 57 -3.84 -15.94 17.81
C VAL A 57 -4.87 -16.25 16.72
N ARG A 58 -6.03 -15.56 16.72
CA ARG A 58 -7.03 -15.72 15.67
C ARG A 58 -6.52 -15.28 14.32
N LYS A 59 -5.79 -14.15 14.27
CA LYS A 59 -5.16 -13.64 13.04
C LYS A 59 -4.18 -14.66 12.48
N SER A 60 -3.27 -15.20 13.29
CA SER A 60 -2.31 -16.20 12.82
C SER A 60 -2.99 -17.49 12.35
N LYS A 61 -4.07 -17.93 13.01
CA LYS A 61 -4.86 -19.09 12.61
C LYS A 61 -5.53 -18.91 11.25
N VAL A 62 -6.11 -17.74 10.98
CA VAL A 62 -6.72 -17.41 9.67
C VAL A 62 -5.66 -17.32 8.58
N LEU A 63 -4.54 -16.63 8.85
CA LEU A 63 -3.44 -16.55 7.89
C LEU A 63 -2.89 -17.94 7.55
N ALA A 64 -2.70 -18.80 8.55
CA ALA A 64 -2.23 -20.17 8.33
C ALA A 64 -3.22 -21.04 7.52
N ALA A 65 -4.54 -20.78 7.64
CA ALA A 65 -5.54 -21.46 6.81
C ALA A 65 -5.44 -21.01 5.35
N LEU A 66 -5.29 -19.71 5.10
CA LEU A 66 -5.12 -19.15 3.75
C LEU A 66 -3.83 -19.62 3.07
N ASP A 67 -2.71 -19.66 3.81
CA ASP A 67 -1.43 -20.16 3.28
C ASP A 67 -1.46 -21.67 3.00
N GLY A 68 -2.31 -22.43 3.71
CA GLY A 68 -2.50 -23.87 3.50
C GLY A 68 -3.35 -24.25 2.29
N GLU A 69 -4.14 -23.32 1.76
CA GLU A 69 -4.98 -23.48 0.57
C GLU A 69 -4.26 -23.15 -0.75
N HIS A 70 -2.94 -22.91 -0.69
CA HIS A 70 -2.10 -22.66 -1.85
C HIS A 70 -1.16 -23.82 -2.26
N PRO A 71 -1.59 -25.11 -2.34
CA PRO A 71 -0.73 -26.16 -2.86
C PRO A 71 -0.73 -26.15 -4.39
N ALA A 72 0.38 -25.71 -5.00
CA ALA A 72 0.89 -26.06 -6.34
C ALA A 72 -0.01 -25.88 -7.58
N GLN A 73 -1.27 -25.47 -7.45
CA GLN A 73 -2.21 -25.33 -8.56
C GLN A 73 -1.90 -24.06 -9.38
N ASP A 74 -1.51 -23.00 -8.70
CA ASP A 74 -1.08 -21.73 -9.30
C ASP A 74 0.18 -21.89 -10.14
N ASP A 75 1.09 -22.78 -9.75
CA ASP A 75 2.30 -23.06 -10.54
C ASP A 75 1.93 -23.71 -11.88
N ALA A 76 0.96 -24.61 -11.91
CA ALA A 76 0.54 -25.28 -13.14
C ALA A 76 -0.20 -24.33 -14.11
N GLU A 77 -1.09 -23.48 -13.59
CA GLU A 77 -1.81 -22.50 -14.41
C GLU A 77 -0.89 -21.38 -14.89
N TYR A 78 0.02 -20.90 -14.03
CA TYR A 78 1.05 -19.91 -14.39
C TYR A 78 2.04 -20.46 -15.42
N LEU A 79 2.45 -21.73 -15.31
CA LEU A 79 3.28 -22.40 -16.31
C LEU A 79 2.53 -22.64 -17.63
N ALA A 80 1.24 -23.01 -17.58
CA ALA A 80 0.42 -23.16 -18.77
C ALA A 80 0.23 -21.83 -19.52
N PHE A 81 0.04 -20.73 -18.78
CA PHE A 81 -0.05 -19.39 -19.36
C PHE A 81 1.27 -18.96 -20.00
N GLN A 82 2.41 -19.11 -19.30
CA GLN A 82 3.73 -18.83 -19.88
C GLN A 82 3.99 -19.64 -21.14
N LYS A 83 3.60 -20.92 -21.14
CA LYS A 83 3.73 -21.80 -22.29
C LYS A 83 2.84 -21.37 -23.45
N ALA A 84 1.60 -20.95 -23.21
CA ALA A 84 0.70 -20.46 -24.24
C ALA A 84 1.21 -19.15 -24.89
N ILE A 85 1.81 -18.26 -24.11
CA ILE A 85 2.49 -17.06 -24.63
C ILE A 85 3.70 -17.45 -25.49
N ALA A 86 4.46 -18.47 -25.10
CA ALA A 86 5.61 -18.97 -25.85
C ALA A 86 5.22 -19.72 -27.14
N GLU A 87 4.14 -20.52 -27.11
CA GLU A 87 3.62 -21.28 -28.25
C GLU A 87 2.74 -20.43 -29.19
N GLY A 88 2.22 -19.28 -28.72
CA GLY A 88 1.47 -18.31 -29.52
C GLY A 88 2.34 -17.36 -30.36
N VAL A 89 3.67 -17.41 -30.22
CA VAL A 89 4.63 -16.72 -31.10
C VAL A 89 5.06 -17.68 -32.20
N GLU A 90 4.12 -18.06 -33.06
CA GLU A 90 4.45 -18.45 -34.43
C GLU A 90 4.59 -17.18 -35.28
N VAL A 91 5.65 -16.41 -35.03
CA VAL A 91 6.20 -15.52 -36.05
C VAL A 91 7.25 -16.35 -36.79
N PRO A 92 7.11 -16.64 -38.10
CA PRO A 92 8.10 -17.39 -38.84
C PRO A 92 9.43 -16.63 -38.83
N VAL A 93 10.46 -17.29 -38.31
CA VAL A 93 11.84 -16.82 -38.29
C VAL A 93 12.38 -16.65 -39.71
N ALA A 94 13.05 -15.54 -40.01
CA ALA A 94 14.20 -15.56 -40.91
C ALA A 94 15.21 -14.44 -40.59
N PRO A 95 16.51 -14.67 -40.86
CA PRO A 95 17.62 -13.99 -40.19
C PRO A 95 18.20 -12.82 -41.01
N GLY A 96 18.77 -11.86 -40.29
CA GLY A 96 19.90 -11.05 -40.75
C GLY A 96 19.64 -9.90 -41.73
N THR A 97 20.20 -8.74 -41.35
CA THR A 97 20.88 -7.77 -42.24
C THR A 97 20.06 -7.06 -43.34
N GLU A 98 19.72 -5.80 -43.00
CA GLU A 98 19.79 -4.56 -43.79
C GLU A 98 19.16 -4.41 -45.20
N LEU A 99 18.67 -3.18 -45.43
CA LEU A 99 18.12 -2.54 -46.64
C LEU A 99 16.62 -2.69 -46.98
N GLU A 100 15.89 -1.62 -46.65
CA GLU A 100 15.16 -0.73 -47.57
C GLU A 100 14.57 -1.38 -48.84
N THR A 101 13.23 -1.34 -49.01
CA THR A 101 12.51 -0.83 -50.20
C THR A 101 11.01 -1.19 -50.16
N VAL A 102 10.13 -0.19 -50.11
CA VAL A 102 8.73 -0.31 -50.56
C VAL A 102 8.42 0.90 -51.45
N PRO A 103 7.99 0.70 -52.72
CA PRO A 103 7.74 1.80 -53.65
C PRO A 103 6.29 2.32 -53.61
N GLU A 104 6.20 3.65 -53.68
CA GLU A 104 5.20 4.52 -54.33
C GLU A 104 3.78 4.02 -54.65
N ARG A 105 2.79 4.81 -54.18
CA ARG A 105 1.73 5.35 -55.02
C ARG A 105 1.43 6.80 -54.65
N GLU A 106 1.80 7.73 -55.53
CA GLU A 106 1.48 9.16 -55.44
C GLU A 106 0.11 9.48 -56.07
N ALA A 107 -0.63 10.43 -55.48
CA ALA A 107 -1.15 11.61 -56.18
C ALA A 107 -1.79 12.61 -55.18
N LYS A 108 -1.06 13.71 -54.95
CA LYS A 108 -1.40 14.99 -54.27
C LYS A 108 -2.51 15.77 -55.05
N PRO A 109 -3.11 16.88 -54.55
CA PRO A 109 -2.37 18.09 -54.14
C PRO A 109 -2.88 18.80 -52.86
N GLU A 110 -1.93 19.42 -52.16
CA GLU A 110 -2.14 20.46 -51.14
C GLU A 110 -2.52 21.82 -51.80
N PRO A 111 -2.87 22.83 -50.99
CA PRO A 111 -1.86 23.87 -50.78
C PRO A 111 -1.75 24.42 -49.34
N SER A 112 -0.50 24.52 -48.88
CA SER A 112 0.12 25.72 -48.26
C SER A 112 -0.29 26.13 -46.83
N GLY A 113 0.66 25.99 -45.87
CA GLY A 113 0.60 26.45 -44.46
C GLY A 113 0.70 27.97 -44.25
N PRO A 114 1.22 28.53 -43.12
CA PRO A 114 1.88 27.93 -41.93
C PRO A 114 1.38 28.47 -40.55
N GLY A 115 1.92 27.95 -39.43
CA GLY A 115 1.83 28.54 -38.06
C GLY A 115 1.28 27.54 -37.04
N GLN A 116 2.08 27.05 -36.06
CA GLN A 116 2.15 27.59 -34.69
C GLN A 116 0.73 27.67 -34.07
N GLU A 117 0.34 26.85 -33.10
CA GLU A 117 0.92 26.78 -31.74
C GLU A 117 0.66 25.40 -31.09
N GLU A 118 1.63 24.98 -30.29
CA GLU A 118 1.55 23.87 -29.34
C GLU A 118 0.69 24.34 -28.14
N GLU A 119 -0.57 23.91 -28.03
CA GLU A 119 -1.40 24.07 -26.82
C GLU A 119 -2.43 22.92 -26.76
N GLU A 120 -1.99 21.68 -26.52
CA GLU A 120 -2.87 20.57 -26.12
C GLU A 120 -2.18 19.68 -25.05
N GLY A 121 -1.41 20.29 -24.14
CA GLY A 121 -0.67 19.57 -23.09
C GLY A 121 -1.17 19.81 -21.66
N GLU A 122 -2.00 20.83 -21.42
CA GLU A 122 -2.39 21.21 -20.06
C GLU A 122 -3.63 20.46 -19.55
N ASP A 123 -4.51 19.99 -20.43
CA ASP A 123 -5.80 19.41 -20.04
C ASP A 123 -5.70 17.97 -19.47
N GLU A 124 -4.71 17.18 -19.90
CA GLU A 124 -4.55 15.78 -19.43
C GLU A 124 -3.88 15.70 -18.05
N GLU A 125 -2.95 16.61 -17.72
CA GLU A 125 -2.26 16.62 -16.42
C GLU A 125 -3.23 16.92 -15.26
N GLU A 126 -4.21 17.79 -15.50
CA GLU A 126 -5.25 18.13 -14.52
C GLU A 126 -6.21 16.96 -14.26
N GLU A 127 -6.49 16.10 -15.25
CA GLU A 127 -7.43 14.98 -15.11
C GLU A 127 -6.98 13.93 -14.08
N TRP A 128 -5.68 13.68 -14.01
CA TRP A 128 -5.10 12.67 -13.12
C TRP A 128 -4.75 13.24 -11.75
N SER A 129 -4.54 14.55 -11.66
CA SER A 129 -4.24 15.25 -10.43
C SER A 129 -5.31 15.01 -9.34
N GLY A 130 -4.87 14.86 -8.09
CA GLY A 130 -5.76 14.68 -6.94
C GLY A 130 -6.27 13.24 -6.71
N ARG A 131 -6.07 12.31 -7.66
CA ARG A 131 -6.43 10.89 -7.46
C ARG A 131 -5.55 10.26 -6.38
N LYS A 132 -6.19 9.50 -5.48
CA LYS A 132 -5.49 8.74 -4.43
C LYS A 132 -5.07 7.39 -4.98
N VAL A 133 -3.80 7.05 -4.81
CA VAL A 133 -3.17 5.83 -5.29
C VAL A 133 -2.34 5.18 -4.19
N ASN A 134 -1.82 3.99 -4.47
CA ASN A 134 -0.85 3.31 -3.61
C ASN A 134 0.49 3.23 -4.35
N ALA A 135 1.53 3.84 -3.80
CA ALA A 135 2.81 4.03 -4.48
C ALA A 135 3.95 3.26 -3.77
N PRO A 136 4.89 2.67 -4.53
CA PRO A 136 6.04 1.97 -3.97
C PRO A 136 7.07 2.95 -3.37
N TYR A 137 7.53 2.64 -2.17
CA TYR A 137 8.57 3.36 -1.43
C TYR A 137 9.66 2.39 -0.98
N TYR A 138 10.92 2.73 -1.28
CA TYR A 138 12.08 2.03 -0.74
C TYR A 138 12.54 2.69 0.55
N SER A 139 12.49 1.95 1.64
CA SER A 139 13.06 2.41 2.91
C SER A 139 14.59 2.46 2.84
N SER A 140 15.22 3.20 3.74
CA SER A 140 16.68 3.27 3.85
C SER A 140 17.35 1.91 4.11
N TRP A 141 16.57 0.91 4.55
CA TRP A 141 17.03 -0.45 4.80
C TRP A 141 16.80 -1.39 3.60
N GLY A 142 16.30 -0.86 2.48
CA GLY A 142 16.09 -1.60 1.23
C GLY A 142 14.76 -2.36 1.15
N THR A 143 13.86 -2.21 2.13
CA THR A 143 12.53 -2.83 2.07
C THR A 143 11.61 -2.02 1.16
N LEU A 144 10.95 -2.71 0.21
CA LEU A 144 9.91 -2.14 -0.64
C LEU A 144 8.57 -2.18 0.10
N GLU A 145 7.98 -1.01 0.30
CA GLU A 145 6.68 -0.83 0.97
C GLU A 145 5.73 -0.03 0.08
N TYR A 146 4.43 -0.23 0.25
CA TYR A 146 3.40 0.47 -0.51
C TYR A 146 2.66 1.43 0.41
N HIS A 147 2.64 2.72 0.05
CA HIS A 147 2.05 3.78 0.86
C HIS A 147 1.00 4.59 0.09
N ASN A 148 0.00 5.07 0.82
CA ASN A 148 -1.04 5.94 0.28
C ASN A 148 -0.44 7.25 -0.23
N ALA A 149 -0.66 7.55 -1.50
CA ALA A 149 -0.17 8.73 -2.17
C ALA A 149 -1.28 9.39 -3.01
N MET A 150 -1.00 10.60 -3.49
CA MET A 150 -1.88 11.38 -4.36
C MET A 150 -1.10 11.79 -5.60
N ILE A 151 -1.72 11.64 -6.78
CA ILE A 151 -1.14 12.07 -8.05
C ILE A 151 -1.12 13.61 -8.11
N VAL A 152 0.00 14.17 -8.52
CA VAL A 152 0.20 15.62 -8.73
C VAL A 152 0.27 15.97 -10.21
N GLY A 153 0.77 15.05 -11.03
CA GLY A 153 0.86 15.20 -12.49
C GLY A 153 1.36 13.92 -13.13
N THR A 154 1.36 13.88 -14.45
CA THR A 154 1.99 12.84 -15.25
C THR A 154 3.47 13.20 -15.49
N GLU A 155 4.32 12.19 -15.59
CA GLU A 155 5.75 12.38 -15.88
C GLU A 155 6.23 11.21 -16.71
N GLU A 156 6.92 11.47 -17.82
CA GLU A 156 7.57 10.41 -18.61
C GLU A 156 8.77 9.86 -17.84
N ALA A 157 8.79 8.54 -17.62
CA ALA A 157 9.92 7.89 -16.99
C ALA A 157 11.12 7.79 -17.95
N ASP A 158 12.32 7.56 -17.41
CA ASP A 158 13.56 7.47 -18.18
C ASP A 158 13.55 6.40 -19.29
N ASP A 159 12.65 5.41 -19.20
CA ASP A 159 12.45 4.34 -20.17
C ASP A 159 11.44 4.70 -21.29
N GLY A 160 10.93 5.93 -21.30
CA GLY A 160 9.91 6.41 -22.23
C GLY A 160 8.51 5.87 -21.92
N SER A 161 8.31 5.24 -20.76
CA SER A 161 6.99 4.84 -20.30
C SER A 161 6.27 6.01 -19.62
N MET A 162 4.94 6.04 -19.76
CA MET A 162 4.11 7.08 -19.15
C MET A 162 3.95 6.81 -17.65
N GLY A 163 4.54 7.66 -16.82
CA GLY A 163 4.50 7.60 -15.37
C GLY A 163 3.65 8.70 -14.75
N VAL A 164 3.52 8.66 -13.42
CA VAL A 164 2.84 9.69 -12.63
C VAL A 164 3.71 10.13 -11.47
N ARG A 165 3.72 11.44 -11.21
CA ARG A 165 4.33 12.03 -10.03
C ARG A 165 3.34 11.99 -8.88
N VAL A 166 3.79 11.48 -7.73
CA VAL A 166 2.94 11.27 -6.55
C VAL A 166 3.50 11.92 -5.29
N LEU A 167 2.61 12.28 -4.36
CA LEU A 167 2.94 12.74 -3.00
C LEU A 167 2.34 11.82 -1.96
N TYR A 168 3.13 11.39 -0.98
CA TYR A 168 2.67 10.55 0.12
C TYR A 168 1.76 11.33 1.07
N LEU A 169 0.58 10.78 1.37
CA LEU A 169 -0.44 11.44 2.21
C LEU A 169 -0.09 11.43 3.70
N TYR A 170 0.63 10.40 4.16
CA TYR A 170 0.97 10.19 5.57
C TYR A 170 2.49 10.05 5.73
N PRO A 171 3.28 11.11 5.52
CA PRO A 171 4.73 11.02 5.55
C PRO A 171 5.23 10.68 6.96
N THR A 172 5.76 9.47 7.13
CA THR A 172 6.33 8.95 8.39
C THR A 172 7.80 9.35 8.57
N HIS A 173 8.48 9.74 7.49
CA HIS A 173 9.87 10.20 7.48
C HIS A 173 9.98 11.63 6.94
N LYS A 174 11.02 12.37 7.36
CA LYS A 174 11.19 13.77 6.96
C LYS A 174 11.36 13.92 5.44
N SER A 175 12.02 12.97 4.79
CA SER A 175 12.21 12.94 3.33
C SER A 175 10.92 12.75 2.53
N LEU A 176 9.84 12.27 3.16
CA LEU A 176 8.56 12.04 2.50
C LEU A 176 7.65 13.27 2.53
N LYS A 177 8.04 14.33 3.25
CA LYS A 177 7.22 15.53 3.36
C LYS A 177 7.26 16.30 2.04
N PRO A 178 6.10 16.66 1.46
CA PRO A 178 6.08 17.51 0.27
C PRO A 178 6.75 18.85 0.56
N CYS A 179 7.60 19.31 -0.36
CA CYS A 179 8.22 20.63 -0.26
C CYS A 179 7.19 21.71 -0.62
N PRO A 180 6.87 22.65 0.28
CA PRO A 180 5.91 23.72 -0.02
C PRO A 180 6.35 24.58 -1.21
N PHE A 181 7.66 24.86 -1.32
CA PHE A 181 8.20 25.64 -2.42
C PHE A 181 8.14 24.91 -3.76
N PHE A 182 8.14 23.57 -3.76
CA PHE A 182 7.99 22.79 -4.99
C PHE A 182 6.56 22.88 -5.51
N LEU A 183 5.57 22.78 -4.62
CA LEU A 183 4.16 22.95 -4.97
C LEU A 183 3.85 24.34 -5.52
N GLU A 184 4.64 25.35 -5.15
CA GLU A 184 4.54 26.71 -5.68
C GLU A 184 5.44 26.99 -6.91
N GLY A 185 6.18 25.99 -7.42
CA GLY A 185 7.10 26.17 -8.55
C GLY A 185 8.36 27.00 -8.24
N LYS A 186 8.70 27.19 -6.96
CA LYS A 186 9.80 28.05 -6.47
C LYS A 186 10.98 27.27 -5.89
N CYS A 187 10.91 25.94 -5.84
CA CYS A 187 11.99 25.12 -5.30
C CYS A 187 13.19 25.10 -6.26
N ARG A 188 14.37 25.53 -5.78
CA ARG A 188 15.63 25.51 -6.54
C ARG A 188 16.45 24.24 -6.36
N PHE A 189 16.04 23.37 -5.43
CA PHE A 189 16.87 22.25 -4.97
C PHE A 189 16.53 20.91 -5.63
N GLN A 190 15.42 20.81 -6.39
CA GLN A 190 14.98 19.59 -7.09
C GLN A 190 15.12 18.34 -6.20
N GLU A 191 15.86 17.33 -6.64
CA GLU A 191 16.14 16.07 -5.93
C GLU A 191 16.91 16.23 -4.60
N ASN A 192 17.58 17.37 -4.39
CA ASN A 192 18.33 17.66 -3.17
C ASN A 192 17.52 18.46 -2.14
N CYS A 193 16.20 18.58 -2.32
CA CYS A 193 15.31 19.26 -1.39
C CYS A 193 15.15 18.49 -0.06
N ARG A 194 14.99 19.22 1.06
CA ARG A 194 14.96 18.66 2.44
C ARG A 194 13.64 18.89 3.17
#